data_AF-A0A963HR93-F1
#
_entry.id   AF-A0A963HR93-F1
#
_cell.length_a   1.000
_cell.length_b   1.000
_cell.length_c   1.000
_cell.angle_alpha   90.00
_cell.angle_beta   90.00
_cell.angle_gamma   90.00
#
_symmetry.space_group_name_H-M   'P 1'
#
loop_
_entity.id
_entity.type
_entity.pdbx_description
1 polymer ?
#
loop_
_entity_poly.entity_id
_entity_poly.type
_entity_poly.pdbx_seq_one_letter_code
_entity_poly.pdbx_strand_id
1 'polypeptide(L)'
;MGAREALWIVVAVLAVYLVFQLIRAMGVKDPDASGDAGADADAETTEAVSSADAEAEAAEDDAADDAVVALSTAATDNEAAESFGLALEVRQLRRDAAQLRGEIDQLRAEQLVFRQSINEQAAQLDAARAAQRVSPLYGEALALVRRGMTAEDIAERCSISVAEAELVKSLGQDPAEGSEDAR
;
A
#
# COMPACT_ATOMS: atom_id res chain seq x y z
N MET A 1 4.01 29.12 30.39
CA MET A 1 3.64 28.92 28.98
C MET A 1 4.68 29.52 28.04
N GLY A 2 5.92 29.03 28.09
CA GLY A 2 6.89 29.24 27.01
C GLY A 2 6.51 28.43 25.77
N ALA A 3 7.07 28.77 24.61
CA ALA A 3 6.74 28.12 23.33
C ALA A 3 6.88 26.58 23.35
N ARG A 4 7.78 26.04 24.19
CA ARG A 4 7.94 24.60 24.42
C ARG A 4 6.73 23.97 25.11
N GLU A 5 6.13 24.62 26.09
CA GLU A 5 4.92 24.12 26.78
C GLU A 5 3.72 24.13 25.84
N ALA A 6 3.55 25.18 25.03
CA ALA A 6 2.52 25.25 24.01
C ALA A 6 2.66 24.11 22.97
N LEU A 7 3.89 23.83 22.51
CA LEU A 7 4.17 22.73 21.60
C LEU A 7 3.86 21.35 22.24
N TRP A 8 4.25 21.13 23.50
CA TRP A 8 3.91 19.88 24.22
C TRP A 8 2.41 19.69 24.39
N ILE A 9 1.63 20.75 24.65
CA ILE A 9 0.16 20.69 24.73
C ILE A 9 -0.44 20.30 23.36
N VAL A 10 0.02 20.93 22.26
CA VAL A 10 -0.45 20.59 20.91
C VAL A 10 -0.12 19.14 20.54
N VAL A 11 1.10 18.67 20.84
CA VAL A 11 1.51 17.27 20.58
C VAL A 11 0.68 16.30 21.42
N ALA A 12 0.40 16.60 22.69
CA ALA A 12 -0.43 15.75 23.55
C ALA A 12 -1.87 15.65 23.04
N VAL A 13 -2.48 16.78 22.62
CA VAL A 13 -3.82 16.80 22.02
C VAL A 13 -3.87 15.99 20.72
N LEU A 14 -2.85 16.12 19.85
CA LEU A 14 -2.75 15.32 18.62
C LEU A 14 -2.59 13.81 18.91
N ALA A 15 -1.77 13.44 19.89
CA ALA A 15 -1.59 12.04 20.28
C ALA A 15 -2.90 11.43 20.82
N VAL A 16 -3.62 12.15 21.68
CA VAL A 16 -4.94 11.72 22.19
C VAL A 16 -5.96 11.61 21.05
N TYR A 17 -5.97 12.56 20.10
CA TYR A 17 -6.85 12.49 18.93
C TYR A 17 -6.56 11.28 18.05
N LEU A 18 -5.28 10.97 17.77
CA LEU A 18 -4.90 9.80 16.98
C LEU A 18 -5.24 8.48 17.67
N VAL A 19 -5.03 8.38 18.99
CA VAL A 19 -5.44 7.20 19.79
C VAL A 19 -6.96 7.02 19.75
N PHE A 20 -7.73 8.10 19.93
CA PHE A 20 -9.19 8.07 19.81
C PHE A 20 -9.64 7.69 18.39
N GLN A 21 -8.97 8.19 17.35
CA GLN A 21 -9.27 7.88 15.95
C GLN A 21 -8.98 6.41 15.62
N LEU A 22 -7.91 5.82 16.17
CA LEU A 22 -7.60 4.40 16.02
C LEU A 22 -8.61 3.51 16.75
N ILE A 23 -8.96 3.84 18.00
CA ILE A 23 -10.00 3.13 18.76
C ILE A 23 -11.34 3.19 18.02
N ARG A 24 -11.71 4.37 17.50
CA ARG A 24 -12.91 4.54 16.68
C ARG A 24 -12.84 3.74 15.37
N ALA A 25 -11.70 3.71 14.68
CA ALA A 25 -11.54 2.95 13.44
C ALA A 25 -11.67 1.43 13.68
N MET A 26 -11.17 0.93 14.81
CA MET A 26 -11.37 -0.46 15.22
C MET A 26 -12.81 -0.76 15.64
N GLY A 27 -13.48 0.17 16.34
CA GLY A 27 -14.85 0.02 16.83
C GLY A 27 -15.97 0.35 15.84
N VAL A 28 -15.66 0.83 14.63
CA VAL A 28 -16.65 1.16 13.58
C VAL A 28 -16.94 -0.01 12.63
N LYS A 29 -16.29 -1.17 12.83
CA LYS A 29 -16.73 -2.42 12.19
C LYS A 29 -17.88 -3.09 12.97
N ASP A 30 -18.98 -2.34 13.06
CA ASP A 30 -20.38 -2.79 13.03
C ASP A 30 -21.29 -1.58 13.32
N PRO A 31 -21.89 -1.02 12.27
CA PRO A 31 -23.30 -0.64 12.36
C PRO A 31 -24.14 -1.28 11.25
N ASP A 32 -25.32 -1.75 11.66
CA ASP A 32 -26.48 -2.08 10.84
C ASP A 32 -26.40 -3.26 9.85
N ALA A 33 -26.37 -4.46 10.44
CA ALA A 33 -27.27 -5.54 10.03
C ALA A 33 -28.50 -5.60 10.98
N SER A 34 -29.21 -4.48 11.11
CA SER A 34 -30.30 -4.29 12.07
C SER A 34 -31.67 -4.48 11.42
N GLY A 35 -32.42 -5.51 11.84
CA GLY A 35 -33.89 -5.53 11.68
C GLY A 35 -34.47 -6.46 10.60
N ASP A 36 -34.41 -7.77 10.83
CA ASP A 36 -35.65 -8.49 11.17
C ASP A 36 -35.34 -9.62 12.17
N ALA A 37 -36.20 -9.78 13.17
CA ALA A 37 -36.10 -10.76 14.24
C ALA A 37 -37.49 -11.15 14.74
N GLY A 38 -38.37 -11.55 13.80
CA GLY A 38 -39.59 -12.28 14.12
C GLY A 38 -39.26 -13.58 14.87
N ALA A 39 -39.99 -13.85 15.95
CA ALA A 39 -39.87 -15.07 16.75
C ALA A 39 -40.80 -16.18 16.20
N ASP A 40 -41.09 -17.17 17.07
CA ASP A 40 -41.97 -18.34 16.86
C ASP A 40 -41.34 -19.51 16.06
N ALA A 41 -41.44 -20.78 16.50
CA ALA A 41 -41.90 -21.31 17.79
C ALA A 41 -41.38 -22.75 18.07
N ASP A 42 -41.42 -23.16 19.34
CA ASP A 42 -41.35 -24.57 19.78
C ASP A 42 -42.70 -25.28 19.60
N ALA A 43 -42.69 -26.54 19.11
CA ALA A 43 -43.70 -27.61 19.29
C ALA A 43 -43.23 -28.85 18.47
N GLU A 44 -42.86 -29.99 19.07
CA GLU A 44 -43.71 -31.09 19.61
C GLU A 44 -44.25 -32.10 18.56
N THR A 45 -43.97 -33.39 18.83
CA THR A 45 -44.85 -34.59 18.91
C THR A 45 -46.09 -34.72 17.96
N THR A 46 -46.52 -35.89 17.44
CA THR A 46 -46.51 -37.30 17.94
C THR A 46 -46.86 -38.30 16.80
N GLU A 47 -46.61 -39.62 17.00
CA GLU A 47 -47.30 -40.84 16.47
C GLU A 47 -47.72 -40.95 14.97
N ALA A 48 -47.41 -42.03 14.23
CA ALA A 48 -47.96 -43.41 14.28
C ALA A 48 -49.47 -43.50 13.95
N VAL A 49 -50.00 -44.50 13.20
CA VAL A 49 -49.48 -45.80 12.69
C VAL A 49 -49.91 -45.96 11.18
N SER A 50 -50.00 -47.09 10.46
CA SER A 50 -50.12 -48.53 10.78
C SER A 50 -49.69 -49.49 9.63
N SER A 51 -49.88 -50.78 9.92
CA SER A 51 -49.76 -52.06 9.18
C SER A 51 -50.20 -52.21 7.71
N ALA A 52 -49.48 -53.06 6.98
CA ALA A 52 -50.03 -54.15 6.15
C ALA A 52 -49.00 -55.29 5.96
N ASP A 53 -49.41 -56.55 6.13
CA ASP A 53 -48.61 -57.76 5.89
C ASP A 53 -48.49 -58.12 4.39
N ALA A 54 -47.40 -58.79 4.01
CA ALA A 54 -47.37 -59.79 2.92
C ALA A 54 -46.10 -60.68 3.02
N GLU A 55 -46.23 -61.90 2.52
CA GLU A 55 -45.27 -63.02 2.62
C GLU A 55 -43.86 -62.75 2.07
N ALA A 56 -42.87 -63.46 2.65
CA ALA A 56 -41.56 -63.67 2.06
C ALA A 56 -41.58 -64.90 1.12
N GLU A 57 -40.82 -64.86 0.03
CA GLU A 57 -40.31 -66.04 -0.66
C GLU A 57 -38.95 -65.76 -1.33
N ALA A 58 -38.21 -66.81 -1.64
CA ALA A 58 -36.76 -66.76 -1.87
C ALA A 58 -36.29 -66.11 -3.20
N ALA A 59 -35.25 -65.26 -3.11
CA ALA A 59 -34.46 -64.76 -4.25
C ALA A 59 -33.00 -64.38 -3.88
N GLU A 60 -32.38 -65.03 -2.87
CA GLU A 60 -30.98 -64.77 -2.50
C GLU A 60 -29.99 -65.43 -3.48
N ASP A 61 -29.63 -64.69 -4.54
CA ASP A 61 -28.30 -64.75 -5.19
C ASP A 61 -28.05 -63.46 -6.03
N ASP A 62 -29.10 -62.88 -6.61
CA ASP A 62 -29.03 -61.74 -7.56
C ASP A 62 -28.86 -60.36 -6.85
N ALA A 63 -29.57 -60.16 -5.73
CA ALA A 63 -29.56 -58.89 -4.99
C ALA A 63 -28.21 -58.55 -4.33
N ALA A 64 -27.33 -59.54 -4.16
CA ALA A 64 -25.97 -59.32 -3.65
C ALA A 64 -25.05 -58.70 -4.71
N ASP A 65 -25.21 -59.06 -5.98
CA ASP A 65 -24.43 -58.51 -7.09
C ASP A 65 -24.90 -57.08 -7.43
N ASP A 66 -26.22 -56.85 -7.50
CA ASP A 66 -26.79 -55.50 -7.68
C ASP A 66 -26.34 -54.53 -6.56
N ALA A 67 -26.27 -54.99 -5.30
CA ALA A 67 -25.79 -54.17 -4.19
C ALA A 67 -24.31 -53.78 -4.32
N VAL A 68 -23.42 -54.68 -4.77
CA VAL A 68 -22.00 -54.33 -4.98
C VAL A 68 -21.79 -53.52 -6.26
N VAL A 69 -22.60 -53.72 -7.30
CA VAL A 69 -22.62 -52.88 -8.50
C VAL A 69 -23.09 -51.46 -8.17
N ALA A 70 -24.16 -51.31 -7.39
CA ALA A 70 -24.65 -50.02 -6.92
C ALA A 70 -23.61 -49.29 -6.04
N LEU A 71 -22.98 -49.98 -5.09
CA LEU A 71 -21.92 -49.42 -4.25
C LEU A 71 -20.68 -49.02 -5.06
N SER A 72 -20.27 -49.83 -6.04
CA SER A 72 -19.15 -49.52 -6.94
C SER A 72 -19.46 -48.32 -7.84
N THR A 73 -20.70 -48.24 -8.35
CA THR A 73 -21.14 -47.12 -9.20
C THR A 73 -21.16 -45.82 -8.40
N ALA A 74 -21.75 -45.84 -7.20
CA ALA A 74 -21.77 -44.69 -6.28
C ALA A 74 -20.35 -44.25 -5.87
N ALA A 75 -19.41 -45.18 -5.71
CA ALA A 75 -18.00 -44.85 -5.47
C ALA A 75 -17.38 -44.13 -6.69
N THR A 76 -17.59 -44.64 -7.91
CA THR A 76 -17.10 -43.97 -9.13
C THR A 76 -17.77 -42.62 -9.41
N ASP A 77 -19.05 -42.46 -9.06
CA ASP A 77 -19.77 -41.19 -9.16
C ASP A 77 -19.22 -40.15 -8.16
N ASN A 78 -18.85 -40.58 -6.95
CA ASN A 78 -18.22 -39.70 -5.96
C ASN A 78 -16.79 -39.31 -6.38
N GLU A 79 -15.96 -40.25 -6.84
CA GLU A 79 -14.63 -39.94 -7.40
C GLU A 79 -14.74 -38.99 -8.61
N ALA A 80 -15.74 -39.18 -9.48
CA ALA A 80 -16.01 -38.29 -10.60
C ALA A 80 -16.41 -36.89 -10.12
N ALA A 81 -17.29 -36.77 -9.13
CA ALA A 81 -17.71 -35.51 -8.53
C ALA A 81 -16.56 -34.75 -7.87
N GLU A 82 -15.71 -35.44 -7.09
CA GLU A 82 -14.51 -34.88 -6.49
C GLU A 82 -13.51 -34.39 -7.55
N SER A 83 -13.27 -35.19 -8.60
CA SER A 83 -12.40 -34.81 -9.72
C SER A 83 -12.90 -33.57 -10.47
N PHE A 84 -14.23 -33.42 -10.60
CA PHE A 84 -14.85 -32.25 -11.20
C PHE A 84 -14.76 -31.01 -10.30
N GLY A 85 -14.95 -31.17 -8.98
CA GLY A 85 -14.74 -30.13 -7.98
C GLY A 85 -13.31 -29.57 -8.02
N LEU A 86 -12.32 -30.46 -7.98
CA LEU A 86 -10.89 -30.10 -8.12
C LEU A 86 -10.60 -29.43 -9.47
N ALA A 87 -11.22 -29.88 -10.56
CA ALA A 87 -11.07 -29.25 -11.87
C ALA A 87 -11.69 -27.83 -11.95
N LEU A 88 -12.74 -27.54 -11.17
CA LEU A 88 -13.29 -26.19 -11.01
C LEU A 88 -12.41 -25.32 -10.12
N GLU A 89 -11.95 -25.83 -8.97
CA GLU A 89 -11.05 -25.11 -8.06
C GLU A 89 -9.75 -24.70 -8.78
N VAL A 90 -9.12 -25.62 -9.52
CA VAL A 90 -7.93 -25.33 -10.31
C VAL A 90 -8.18 -24.28 -11.41
N ARG A 91 -9.41 -24.18 -11.94
CA ARG A 91 -9.79 -23.11 -12.87
C ARG A 91 -9.98 -21.77 -12.16
N GLN A 92 -10.57 -21.77 -10.97
CA GLN A 92 -10.75 -20.57 -10.15
C GLN A 92 -9.39 -20.03 -9.68
N LEU A 93 -8.56 -20.86 -9.03
CA LEU A 93 -7.22 -20.46 -8.58
C LEU A 93 -6.34 -19.92 -9.72
N ARG A 94 -6.48 -20.44 -10.95
CA ARG A 94 -5.80 -19.90 -12.14
C ARG A 94 -6.34 -18.54 -12.59
N ARG A 95 -7.64 -18.29 -12.42
CA ARG A 95 -8.28 -16.99 -12.69
C ARG A 95 -7.81 -15.95 -11.67
N ASP A 96 -7.86 -16.31 -10.39
CA ASP A 96 -7.53 -15.43 -9.28
C ASP A 96 -6.03 -15.09 -9.29
N ALA A 97 -5.16 -16.08 -9.58
CA ALA A 97 -3.74 -15.85 -9.79
C ALA A 97 -3.41 -15.01 -11.04
N ALA A 98 -4.29 -14.96 -12.06
CA ALA A 98 -4.14 -14.06 -13.20
C ALA A 98 -4.60 -12.64 -12.86
N GLN A 99 -5.70 -12.49 -12.11
CA GLN A 99 -6.19 -11.21 -11.62
C GLN A 99 -5.17 -10.53 -10.69
N LEU A 100 -4.67 -11.23 -9.67
CA LEU A 100 -3.68 -10.71 -8.72
C LEU A 100 -2.38 -10.27 -9.40
N ARG A 101 -1.98 -10.91 -10.51
CA ARG A 101 -0.84 -10.45 -11.33
C ARG A 101 -1.14 -9.13 -12.02
N GLY A 102 -2.34 -8.97 -12.60
CA GLY A 102 -2.80 -7.71 -13.17
C GLY A 102 -2.84 -6.57 -12.16
N GLU A 103 -3.37 -6.82 -10.96
CA GLU A 103 -3.39 -5.85 -9.85
C GLU A 103 -1.98 -5.45 -9.41
N ILE A 104 -1.05 -6.42 -9.27
CA ILE A 104 0.36 -6.16 -8.95
C ILE A 104 1.04 -5.33 -10.06
N ASP A 105 0.79 -5.62 -11.33
CA ASP A 105 1.40 -4.89 -12.45
C ASP A 105 0.80 -3.49 -12.64
N GLN A 106 -0.49 -3.28 -12.33
CA GLN A 106 -1.08 -1.95 -12.21
C GLN A 106 -0.43 -1.16 -11.07
N LEU A 107 -0.33 -1.72 -9.86
CA LEU A 107 0.30 -1.05 -8.70
C LEU A 107 1.79 -0.72 -8.97
N ARG A 108 2.49 -1.56 -9.73
CA ARG A 108 3.86 -1.26 -10.22
C ARG A 108 3.89 -0.08 -11.19
N ALA A 109 2.95 0.01 -12.12
CA ALA A 109 2.84 1.15 -13.03
C ALA A 109 2.55 2.46 -12.26
N GLU A 110 1.61 2.43 -11.31
CA GLU A 110 1.31 3.57 -10.44
C GLU A 110 2.54 3.98 -9.60
N GLN A 111 3.27 3.03 -9.01
CA GLN A 111 4.53 3.31 -8.30
C GLN A 111 5.62 3.94 -9.19
N LEU A 112 5.70 3.57 -10.47
CA LEU A 112 6.63 4.19 -11.41
C LEU A 112 6.24 5.64 -11.72
N VAL A 113 4.95 5.92 -11.93
CA VAL A 113 4.44 7.28 -12.13
C VAL A 113 4.67 8.14 -10.88
N PHE A 114 4.39 7.63 -9.68
CA PHE A 114 4.67 8.38 -8.45
C PHE A 114 6.17 8.65 -8.26
N ARG A 115 7.05 7.67 -8.54
CA ARG A 115 8.51 7.88 -8.50
C ARG A 115 8.98 8.92 -9.52
N GLN A 116 8.41 8.95 -10.72
CA GLN A 116 8.69 10.00 -11.71
C GLN A 116 8.28 11.38 -11.17
N SER A 117 7.06 11.53 -10.65
CA SER A 117 6.60 12.81 -10.08
C SER A 117 7.43 13.29 -8.89
N ILE A 118 7.93 12.37 -8.04
CA ILE A 118 8.81 12.72 -6.91
C ILE A 118 10.18 13.18 -7.42
N ASN A 119 10.74 12.52 -8.44
CA ASN A 119 12.00 12.94 -9.05
C ASN A 119 11.88 14.30 -9.77
N GLU A 120 10.76 14.57 -10.44
CA GLU A 120 10.46 15.87 -11.05
C GLU A 120 10.33 16.97 -10.00
N GLN A 121 9.59 16.71 -8.90
CA GLN A 121 9.49 17.65 -7.78
C GLN A 121 10.84 17.89 -7.09
N ALA A 122 11.67 16.86 -6.92
CA ALA A 122 13.02 16.99 -6.39
C ALA A 122 13.88 17.88 -7.31
N ALA A 123 13.86 17.64 -8.62
CA ALA A 123 14.57 18.46 -9.61
C ALA A 123 14.08 19.92 -9.63
N GLN A 124 12.76 20.16 -9.50
CA GLN A 124 12.19 21.50 -9.37
C GLN A 124 12.65 22.20 -8.09
N LEU A 125 12.66 21.48 -6.95
CA LEU A 125 13.15 22.00 -5.67
C LEU A 125 14.65 22.28 -5.71
N ASP A 126 15.46 21.45 -6.38
CA ASP A 126 16.90 21.66 -6.49
C ASP A 126 17.25 22.78 -7.50
N ALA A 127 16.46 22.97 -8.56
CA ALA A 127 16.55 24.15 -9.42
C ALA A 127 16.17 25.43 -8.65
N ALA A 128 15.10 25.40 -7.85
CA ALA A 128 14.71 26.51 -6.98
C ALA A 128 15.77 26.79 -5.89
N ARG A 129 16.36 25.75 -5.29
CA ARG A 129 17.48 25.88 -4.34
C ARG A 129 18.74 26.41 -5.00
N ALA A 130 19.03 26.07 -6.26
CA ALA A 130 20.16 26.66 -7.00
C ALA A 130 19.93 28.17 -7.20
N ALA A 131 18.73 28.56 -7.64
CA ALA A 131 18.31 29.95 -7.78
C ALA A 131 18.25 30.72 -6.44
N GLN A 132 18.04 30.04 -5.31
CA GLN A 132 18.01 30.65 -3.98
C GLN A 132 19.39 30.69 -3.28
N ARG A 133 20.24 29.67 -3.49
CA ARG A 133 21.63 29.64 -3.00
C ARG A 133 22.48 30.69 -3.71
N VAL A 134 22.28 30.88 -5.01
CA VAL A 134 22.77 32.06 -5.72
C VAL A 134 21.80 33.22 -5.47
N SER A 135 21.80 33.75 -4.25
CA SER A 135 21.25 35.08 -3.99
C SER A 135 21.82 36.05 -5.04
N PRO A 136 21.01 36.91 -5.69
CA PRO A 136 21.46 37.68 -6.85
C PRO A 136 22.69 38.55 -6.54
N LEU A 137 22.80 39.05 -5.29
CA LEU A 137 23.98 39.79 -4.80
C LEU A 137 25.27 38.93 -4.82
N TYR A 138 25.19 37.66 -4.41
CA TYR A 138 26.33 36.73 -4.43
C TYR A 138 26.66 36.24 -5.85
N GLY A 139 25.63 36.10 -6.70
CA GLY A 139 25.79 35.82 -8.13
C GLY A 139 26.51 36.94 -8.87
N GLU A 140 26.18 38.20 -8.55
CA GLU A 140 26.89 39.38 -9.02
C GLU A 140 28.32 39.43 -8.48
N ALA A 141 28.53 39.27 -7.17
CA ALA A 141 29.87 39.22 -6.58
C ALA A 141 30.78 38.18 -7.26
N LEU A 142 30.30 36.94 -7.47
CA LEU A 142 31.02 35.90 -8.24
C LEU A 142 31.27 36.30 -9.71
N ALA A 143 30.41 37.10 -10.33
CA ALA A 143 30.65 37.64 -11.67
C ALA A 143 31.70 38.77 -11.67
N LEU A 144 31.86 39.51 -10.57
CA LEU A 144 32.94 40.49 -10.38
C LEU A 144 34.29 39.81 -10.07
N VAL A 145 34.32 38.74 -9.25
CA VAL A 145 35.52 37.91 -9.04
C VAL A 145 36.03 37.35 -10.37
N ARG A 146 35.15 36.79 -11.21
CA ARG A 146 35.49 36.28 -12.56
C ARG A 146 35.90 37.36 -13.56
N ARG A 147 35.78 38.64 -13.21
CA ARG A 147 36.32 39.81 -13.95
C ARG A 147 37.63 40.33 -13.35
N GLY A 148 38.16 39.70 -12.30
CA GLY A 148 39.44 40.06 -11.68
C GLY A 148 39.40 41.26 -10.73
N MET A 149 38.23 41.63 -10.18
CA MET A 149 38.11 42.75 -9.24
C MET A 149 38.68 42.41 -7.85
N THR A 150 39.05 43.45 -7.09
CA THR A 150 39.55 43.28 -5.71
C THR A 150 38.41 42.91 -4.75
N ALA A 151 38.73 42.44 -3.54
CA ALA A 151 37.69 42.11 -2.55
C ALA A 151 37.00 43.41 -2.06
N GLU A 152 37.77 44.49 -2.02
CA GLU A 152 37.40 45.84 -1.66
C GLU A 152 36.41 46.44 -2.67
N ASP A 153 36.70 46.37 -3.98
CA ASP A 153 35.78 46.80 -5.05
C ASP A 153 34.44 46.05 -5.00
N ILE A 154 34.48 44.76 -4.64
CA ILE A 154 33.33 43.88 -4.59
C ILE A 154 32.48 44.16 -3.33
N ALA A 155 33.12 44.38 -2.18
CA ALA A 155 32.45 44.77 -0.94
C ALA A 155 31.67 46.08 -1.11
N GLU A 156 32.29 47.10 -1.69
CA GLU A 156 31.64 48.40 -1.95
C GLU A 156 30.47 48.26 -2.95
N ARG A 157 30.67 47.54 -4.07
CA ARG A 157 29.64 47.39 -5.10
C ARG A 157 28.45 46.54 -4.69
N CYS A 158 28.70 45.38 -4.10
CA CYS A 158 27.64 44.45 -3.70
C CYS A 158 27.05 44.76 -2.32
N SER A 159 27.55 45.80 -1.62
CA SER A 159 27.14 46.18 -0.26
C SER A 159 27.27 45.04 0.76
N ILE A 160 28.36 44.27 0.64
CA ILE A 160 28.71 43.15 1.53
C ILE A 160 29.95 43.48 2.36
N SER A 161 30.28 42.67 3.37
CA SER A 161 31.49 42.91 4.17
C SER A 161 32.77 42.51 3.41
N VAL A 162 33.91 43.12 3.73
CA VAL A 162 35.20 42.80 3.07
C VAL A 162 35.59 41.33 3.28
N ALA A 163 35.42 40.80 4.49
CA ALA A 163 35.69 39.38 4.79
C ALA A 163 34.76 38.42 4.03
N GLU A 164 33.53 38.85 3.72
CA GLU A 164 32.59 38.10 2.89
C GLU A 164 32.99 38.17 1.41
N ALA A 165 33.48 39.33 0.93
CA ALA A 165 34.04 39.47 -0.42
C ALA A 165 35.34 38.66 -0.61
N GLU A 166 36.19 38.56 0.42
CA GLU A 166 37.36 37.66 0.42
C GLU A 166 36.94 36.18 0.33
N LEU A 167 35.87 35.78 1.03
CA LEU A 167 35.30 34.44 0.92
C LEU A 167 34.68 34.17 -0.46
N VAL A 168 34.03 35.15 -1.09
CA VAL A 168 33.57 35.03 -2.48
C VAL A 168 34.75 34.88 -3.44
N LYS A 169 35.85 35.58 -3.17
CA LYS A 169 37.05 35.57 -3.99
C LYS A 169 37.76 34.22 -3.97
N SER A 170 37.98 33.60 -2.81
CA SER A 170 38.55 32.25 -2.73
C SER A 170 37.63 31.21 -3.36
N LEU A 171 36.33 31.21 -3.03
CA LEU A 171 35.34 30.30 -3.62
C LEU A 171 35.20 30.45 -5.14
N GLY A 172 35.51 31.65 -5.69
CA GLY A 172 35.56 31.92 -7.12
C GLY A 172 36.89 31.55 -7.80
N GLN A 173 37.93 31.23 -7.04
CA GLN A 173 39.25 30.77 -7.51
C GLN A 173 39.39 29.24 -7.45
N ASP A 174 38.72 28.58 -6.50
CA ASP A 174 38.70 27.11 -6.35
C ASP A 174 38.01 26.25 -7.45
N PRO A 175 37.14 26.73 -8.38
CA PRO A 175 36.42 25.81 -9.29
C PRO A 175 37.28 25.22 -10.41
N ALA A 176 38.59 25.46 -10.41
CA ALA A 176 39.54 24.86 -11.35
C ALA A 176 40.23 23.60 -10.77
N GLU A 177 40.87 23.71 -9.59
CA GLU A 177 41.75 22.66 -9.05
C GLU A 177 41.00 21.36 -8.73
N GLY A 178 39.70 21.43 -8.39
CA GLY A 178 38.85 20.26 -8.15
C GLY A 178 38.53 19.37 -9.37
N SER A 179 39.22 19.55 -10.51
CA SER A 179 38.91 18.84 -11.77
C SER A 179 40.10 18.21 -12.50
N GLU A 180 41.36 18.47 -12.11
CA GLU A 180 42.53 17.93 -12.81
C GLU A 180 43.13 16.65 -12.20
N ASP A 181 42.87 16.35 -10.93
CA ASP A 181 43.31 15.13 -10.19
C ASP A 181 42.59 13.83 -10.61
N ALA A 182 42.13 13.73 -11.85
CA ALA A 182 41.28 12.64 -12.35
C ALA A 182 41.67 12.09 -13.74
N ARG A 183 42.98 11.95 -14.01
CA ARG A 183 43.53 11.28 -15.21
C ARG A 183 44.78 10.46 -14.94
#